data_AF-A0A7W4JDC4-F1
#
_entry.id   AF-A0A7W4JDC4-F1
#
_cell.length_a   1.000
_cell.length_b   1.000
_cell.length_c   1.000
_cell.angle_alpha   90.00
_cell.angle_beta   90.00
_cell.angle_gamma   90.00
#
_symmetry.space_group_name_H-M   'P 1'
#
loop_
_entity.id
_entity.type
_entity.pdbx_description
1 polymer ?
#
loop_
_entity_poly.entity_id
_entity_poly.type
_entity_poly.pdbx_seq_one_letter_code
_entity_poly.pdbx_strand_id
1 'polypeptide(L)'
;MQQRWLVISNCQTYGLAHCLSLLCVDAQVFPMDIWEFRNNIHDAANIIEKYDVVIVSQEIISIPDNKLDCARRLEIIPSIVFGAYHPDLCYARAENTILNSPLDAYNSIIAIAAYNNGLSVQDALRFYNANTYQKAGYFDMWGPSVRGIAQEFEAYGFNIGRQIINWSRTSAFMYSINHPKINCLFDIAREFLQKICVAAYSTQCLPSDNLATGAIFPVYTEIAERYGVKGDYTFKIFNKYELMNLESYVRASYASYDEQKIHHRLINVTEEFLPRYNAVSSLMTKG
;
A
#
# COMPACT_ATOMS: atom_id res chain seq x y z
N MET A 1 -31.31 -5.36 17.98
CA MET A 1 -31.04 -4.79 16.64
C MET A 1 -29.55 -4.95 16.42
N GLN A 2 -29.11 -5.47 15.27
CA GLN A 2 -27.68 -5.67 14.98
C GLN A 2 -26.99 -4.30 14.95
N GLN A 3 -25.80 -4.17 15.56
CA GLN A 3 -25.08 -2.89 15.51
C GLN A 3 -24.69 -2.55 14.08
N ARG A 4 -24.68 -1.27 13.72
CA ARG A 4 -24.25 -0.81 12.38
C ARG A 4 -22.85 -0.21 12.47
N TRP A 5 -21.89 -0.81 11.79
CA TRP A 5 -20.50 -0.34 11.77
C TRP A 5 -20.13 0.19 10.39
N LEU A 6 -19.42 1.31 10.33
CA LEU A 6 -18.89 1.89 9.10
C LEU A 6 -17.36 1.78 9.11
N VAL A 7 -16.76 1.29 8.03
CA VAL A 7 -15.31 1.25 7.85
C VAL A 7 -14.94 2.21 6.73
N ILE A 8 -14.08 3.19 7.04
CA ILE A 8 -13.56 4.16 6.08
C ILE A 8 -12.03 4.11 6.08
N SER A 9 -11.43 3.77 4.95
CA SER A 9 -9.96 3.70 4.82
C SER A 9 -9.56 3.89 3.35
N ASN A 10 -8.32 3.52 3.00
CA ASN A 10 -7.81 3.50 1.64
C ASN A 10 -8.28 2.22 0.90
N CYS A 11 -7.47 1.71 -0.03
CA CYS A 11 -7.70 0.45 -0.75
C CYS A 11 -7.98 -0.76 0.18
N GLN A 12 -7.55 -0.72 1.45
CA GLN A 12 -7.76 -1.78 2.45
C GLN A 12 -9.21 -1.86 2.99
N THR A 13 -10.05 -0.85 2.72
CA THR A 13 -11.42 -0.71 3.26
C THR A 13 -12.25 -1.97 3.12
N TYR A 14 -12.40 -2.48 1.88
CA TYR A 14 -13.29 -3.62 1.62
C TYR A 14 -12.78 -4.90 2.26
N GLY A 15 -11.47 -5.17 2.15
CA GLY A 15 -10.87 -6.35 2.78
C GLY A 15 -11.07 -6.34 4.31
N LEU A 16 -10.84 -5.19 4.96
CA LEU A 16 -11.04 -5.02 6.40
C LEU A 16 -12.52 -5.16 6.79
N ALA A 17 -13.44 -4.52 6.06
CA ALA A 17 -14.88 -4.60 6.32
C ALA A 17 -15.43 -6.02 6.16
N HIS A 18 -14.95 -6.77 5.16
CA HIS A 18 -15.33 -8.17 4.97
C HIS A 18 -14.77 -9.07 6.09
N CYS A 19 -13.53 -8.83 6.53
CA CYS A 19 -12.97 -9.55 7.68
C CYS A 19 -13.78 -9.28 8.96
N LEU A 20 -14.14 -8.03 9.22
CA LEU A 20 -14.98 -7.67 10.37
C LEU A 20 -16.38 -8.27 10.28
N SER A 21 -17.01 -8.25 9.10
CA SER A 21 -18.31 -8.91 8.86
C SER A 21 -18.25 -10.41 9.16
N LEU A 22 -17.14 -11.05 8.80
CA LEU A 22 -16.97 -12.49 9.00
C LEU A 22 -16.69 -12.85 10.47
N LEU A 23 -16.03 -11.95 11.21
CA LEU A 23 -15.60 -12.17 12.59
C LEU A 23 -16.60 -11.63 13.62
N CYS A 24 -17.45 -10.67 13.29
CA CYS A 24 -18.41 -10.06 14.21
C CYS A 24 -19.85 -10.26 13.70
N VAL A 25 -20.48 -11.35 14.12
CA VAL A 25 -21.84 -11.71 13.68
C VAL A 25 -22.93 -10.78 14.25
N ASP A 26 -22.63 -10.05 15.32
CA ASP A 26 -23.56 -9.12 15.97
C ASP A 26 -23.52 -7.70 15.38
N ALA A 27 -22.65 -7.47 14.38
CA ALA A 27 -22.53 -6.20 13.68
C ALA A 27 -22.76 -6.37 12.17
N GLN A 28 -23.49 -5.43 11.58
CA GLN A 28 -23.56 -5.25 10.14
C GLN A 28 -22.50 -4.22 9.76
N VAL A 29 -21.47 -4.65 9.02
CA VAL A 29 -20.33 -3.80 8.66
C VAL A 29 -20.48 -3.28 7.23
N PHE A 30 -20.34 -1.98 7.06
CA PHE A 30 -20.47 -1.28 5.78
C PHE A 30 -19.11 -0.66 5.40
N PRO A 31 -18.57 -0.98 4.21
CA PRO A 31 -17.38 -0.31 3.68
C PRO A 31 -17.75 1.01 3.00
N MET A 32 -16.88 2.01 3.10
CA MET A 32 -16.88 3.23 2.28
C MET A 32 -15.43 3.63 2.02
N ASP A 33 -14.95 3.55 0.78
CA ASP A 33 -13.55 3.86 0.51
C ASP A 33 -13.27 5.37 0.58
N ILE A 34 -11.99 5.74 0.68
CA ILE A 34 -11.54 7.14 0.80
C ILE A 34 -12.04 8.05 -0.33
N TRP A 35 -12.21 7.53 -1.55
CA TRP A 35 -12.69 8.33 -2.68
C TRP A 35 -14.19 8.54 -2.59
N GLU A 36 -14.95 7.50 -2.26
CA GLU A 36 -16.38 7.62 -1.96
C GLU A 36 -16.62 8.61 -0.82
N PHE A 37 -15.84 8.52 0.26
CA PHE A 37 -15.94 9.43 1.39
C PHE A 37 -15.63 10.88 1.00
N ARG A 38 -14.55 11.12 0.25
CA ARG A 38 -14.20 12.46 -0.26
C ARG A 38 -15.28 13.05 -1.17
N ASN A 39 -15.88 12.23 -2.02
CA ASN A 39 -16.97 12.68 -2.90
C ASN A 39 -18.24 13.06 -2.13
N ASN A 40 -18.41 12.52 -0.92
CA ASN A 40 -19.55 12.79 -0.04
C ASN A 40 -19.17 13.62 1.20
N ILE A 41 -18.05 14.36 1.16
CA ILE A 41 -17.51 15.06 2.33
C ILE A 41 -18.49 16.09 2.92
N HIS A 42 -19.30 16.72 2.08
CA HIS A 42 -20.32 17.69 2.51
C HIS A 42 -21.48 17.05 3.29
N ASP A 43 -21.75 15.77 3.06
CA ASP A 43 -22.79 14.99 3.75
C ASP A 43 -22.21 14.04 4.82
N ALA A 44 -20.91 14.15 5.12
CA ALA A 44 -20.20 13.23 6.01
C ALA A 44 -20.87 13.09 7.38
N ALA A 45 -21.34 14.18 7.99
CA ALA A 45 -22.05 14.15 9.28
C ALA A 45 -23.32 13.26 9.20
N ASN A 46 -24.17 13.50 8.20
CA ASN A 46 -25.40 12.75 7.97
C ASN A 46 -25.13 11.25 7.70
N ILE A 47 -23.98 10.92 7.12
CA ILE A 47 -23.55 9.54 6.89
C ILE A 47 -23.11 8.92 8.21
N ILE A 48 -22.19 9.57 8.92
CA ILE A 48 -21.53 9.08 10.14
C ILE A 48 -22.53 8.82 11.27
N GLU A 49 -23.51 9.72 11.47
CA GLU A 49 -24.49 9.61 12.56
C GLU A 49 -25.43 8.39 12.47
N LYS A 50 -25.49 7.73 11.30
CA LYS A 50 -26.29 6.52 11.04
C LYS A 50 -25.65 5.24 11.58
N TYR A 51 -24.42 5.30 12.08
CA TYR A 51 -23.64 4.15 12.52
C TYR A 51 -23.36 4.22 14.03
N ASP A 52 -23.34 3.05 14.66
CA ASP A 52 -23.04 2.90 16.08
C ASP A 52 -21.53 2.95 16.34
N VAL A 53 -20.74 2.47 15.38
CA VAL A 53 -19.27 2.51 15.40
C VAL A 53 -18.77 2.95 14.03
N VAL A 54 -17.90 3.95 14.01
CA VAL A 54 -17.16 4.35 12.81
C VAL A 54 -15.69 4.00 13.01
N ILE A 55 -15.17 3.18 12.12
CA ILE A 55 -13.81 2.66 12.13
C ILE A 55 -13.06 3.34 10.99
N VAL A 56 -11.98 4.04 11.30
CA VAL A 56 -11.21 4.78 10.31
C VAL A 56 -9.73 4.42 10.33
N SER A 57 -9.04 4.66 9.21
CA SER A 57 -7.57 4.71 9.21
C SER A 57 -7.05 6.15 9.34
N GLN A 58 -5.77 6.29 9.68
CA GLN A 58 -5.13 7.59 9.90
C GLN A 58 -5.22 8.54 8.69
N GLU A 59 -5.28 8.01 7.48
CA GLU A 59 -5.40 8.78 6.25
C GLU A 59 -6.74 9.51 6.16
N ILE A 60 -7.80 8.97 6.79
CA ILE A 60 -9.13 9.61 6.85
C ILE A 60 -9.13 10.75 7.88
N ILE A 61 -8.43 10.58 9.00
CA ILE A 61 -8.29 11.61 10.04
C ILE A 61 -7.63 12.87 9.45
N SER A 62 -6.69 12.68 8.52
CA SER A 62 -5.97 13.78 7.86
C SER A 62 -6.80 14.53 6.80
N ILE A 63 -8.02 14.07 6.48
CA ILE A 63 -8.89 14.73 5.50
C ILE A 63 -9.57 15.95 6.16
N PRO A 64 -9.47 17.15 5.57
CA PRO A 64 -10.21 18.32 6.04
C PRO A 64 -11.72 18.08 6.01
N ASP A 65 -12.45 18.64 6.98
CA ASP A 65 -13.91 18.52 7.07
C ASP A 65 -14.46 17.07 7.17
N ASN A 66 -13.66 16.11 7.65
CA ASN A 66 -14.08 14.71 7.78
C ASN A 66 -15.29 14.44 8.70
N LYS A 67 -15.72 15.40 9.54
CA LYS A 67 -16.87 15.29 10.46
C LYS A 67 -16.84 14.03 11.35
N LEU A 68 -15.66 13.49 11.65
CA LEU A 68 -15.52 12.29 12.49
C LEU A 68 -15.95 12.53 13.94
N ASP A 69 -16.02 13.78 14.37
CA ASP A 69 -16.57 14.23 15.65
C ASP A 69 -18.08 13.97 15.78
N CYS A 70 -18.79 13.77 14.67
CA CYS A 70 -20.20 13.36 14.67
C CYS A 70 -20.39 11.86 15.01
N ALA A 71 -19.31 11.07 15.08
CA ALA A 71 -19.40 9.63 15.34
C ALA A 71 -19.79 9.35 16.80
N ARG A 72 -20.79 8.50 17.01
CA ARG A 72 -21.19 8.03 18.36
C ARG A 72 -20.05 7.32 19.08
N ARG A 73 -19.29 6.54 18.31
CA ARG A 73 -18.05 5.89 18.72
C ARG A 73 -17.12 5.88 17.53
N LEU A 74 -15.95 6.49 17.68
CA LEU A 74 -14.88 6.48 16.70
C LEU A 74 -13.80 5.50 17.16
N GLU A 75 -13.40 4.61 16.26
CA GLU A 75 -12.29 3.69 16.45
C GLU A 75 -11.29 3.86 15.31
N ILE A 76 -10.02 3.66 15.60
CA ILE A 76 -8.95 3.81 14.61
C ILE A 76 -8.26 2.45 14.42
N ILE A 77 -8.14 2.02 13.17
CA ILE A 77 -7.33 0.88 12.74
C ILE A 77 -6.31 1.41 11.73
N PRO A 78 -5.00 1.38 12.04
CA PRO A 78 -3.99 1.84 11.10
C PRO A 78 -3.95 1.00 9.83
N SER A 79 -3.59 1.62 8.72
CA SER A 79 -3.34 0.91 7.46
C SER A 79 -2.04 0.11 7.55
N ILE A 80 -2.03 -1.09 6.98
CA ILE A 80 -0.80 -1.86 6.83
C ILE A 80 0.07 -1.23 5.73
N VAL A 81 1.23 -0.70 6.10
CA VAL A 81 2.26 -0.23 5.16
C VAL A 81 3.57 -0.95 5.46
N PHE A 82 4.13 -1.62 4.45
CA PHE A 82 5.36 -2.40 4.57
C PHE A 82 6.16 -2.38 3.26
N GLY A 83 7.24 -1.60 3.24
CA GLY A 83 8.03 -1.32 2.04
C GLY A 83 9.18 -2.29 1.76
N ALA A 84 9.50 -3.22 2.66
CA ALA A 84 10.74 -4.00 2.55
C ALA A 84 10.80 -4.87 1.29
N TYR A 85 9.69 -5.47 0.89
CA TYR A 85 9.62 -6.31 -0.31
C TYR A 85 9.73 -5.53 -1.62
N HIS A 86 9.32 -4.26 -1.62
CA HIS A 86 9.18 -3.43 -2.82
C HIS A 86 9.92 -2.10 -2.66
N PRO A 87 11.23 -2.10 -2.38
CA PRO A 87 11.98 -0.89 -2.07
C PRO A 87 12.15 0.03 -3.28
N ASP A 88 11.90 -0.48 -4.49
CA ASP A 88 11.88 0.29 -5.73
C ASP A 88 10.52 0.94 -6.01
N LEU A 89 9.45 0.52 -5.35
CA LEU A 89 8.12 1.11 -5.54
C LEU A 89 8.06 2.48 -4.87
N CYS A 90 7.59 3.47 -5.61
CA CYS A 90 7.33 4.83 -5.14
C CYS A 90 6.04 5.42 -5.70
N TYR A 91 5.62 6.53 -5.12
CA TYR A 91 4.70 7.49 -5.72
C TYR A 91 5.48 8.67 -6.28
N ALA A 92 4.97 9.22 -7.38
CA ALA A 92 5.58 10.35 -8.05
C ALA A 92 4.53 11.33 -8.57
N ARG A 93 4.98 12.53 -8.88
CA ARG A 93 4.17 13.60 -9.43
C ARG A 93 4.86 14.27 -10.61
N ALA A 94 4.07 14.66 -11.59
CA ALA A 94 4.43 15.69 -12.55
C ALA A 94 3.73 16.97 -12.10
N GLU A 95 4.51 17.92 -11.60
CA GLU A 95 3.99 19.11 -10.91
C GLU A 95 3.06 18.74 -9.75
N ASN A 96 1.79 19.18 -9.78
CA ASN A 96 0.80 18.87 -8.75
C ASN A 96 -0.02 17.60 -9.04
N THR A 97 0.17 16.99 -10.22
CA THR A 97 -0.60 15.83 -10.67
C THR A 97 0.10 14.54 -10.31
N ILE A 98 -0.65 13.56 -9.80
CA ILE A 98 -0.15 12.21 -9.55
C ILE A 98 0.31 11.61 -10.88
N LEU A 99 1.52 11.05 -10.89
CA LEU A 99 2.08 10.41 -12.08
C LEU A 99 1.65 8.95 -12.12
N ASN A 100 0.91 8.59 -13.17
CA ASN A 100 0.50 7.21 -13.38
C ASN A 100 1.50 6.47 -14.26
N SER A 101 1.66 5.18 -13.98
CA SER A 101 2.35 4.19 -14.80
C SER A 101 1.34 3.13 -15.28
N PRO A 102 1.77 2.08 -15.99
CA PRO A 102 0.93 0.90 -16.27
C PRO A 102 0.34 0.22 -15.03
N LEU A 103 0.85 0.56 -13.83
CA LEU A 103 0.40 0.05 -12.53
C LEU A 103 -0.29 1.15 -11.71
N ASP A 104 -1.01 2.05 -12.39
CA ASP A 104 -1.68 3.21 -11.78
C ASP A 104 -0.65 4.12 -11.08
N ALA A 105 -0.93 4.64 -9.89
CA ALA A 105 -0.01 5.54 -9.18
C ALA A 105 1.35 4.91 -8.78
N TYR A 106 1.54 3.59 -8.90
CA TYR A 106 2.79 2.94 -8.54
C TYR A 106 3.86 3.12 -9.62
N ASN A 107 5.02 3.61 -9.20
CA ASN A 107 6.17 3.85 -10.07
C ASN A 107 7.42 3.15 -9.55
N SER A 108 8.40 2.95 -10.43
CA SER A 108 9.74 2.47 -10.08
C SER A 108 10.69 3.66 -9.90
N ILE A 109 11.39 3.69 -8.76
CA ILE A 109 12.43 4.68 -8.48
C ILE A 109 13.53 4.59 -9.54
N ILE A 110 13.98 3.38 -9.88
CA ILE A 110 14.98 3.17 -10.94
C ILE A 110 14.48 3.68 -12.29
N ALA A 111 13.24 3.40 -12.68
CA ALA A 111 12.69 3.88 -13.96
C ALA A 111 12.63 5.41 -14.01
N ILE A 112 12.12 6.05 -12.95
CA ILE A 112 12.05 7.52 -12.87
C ILE A 112 13.44 8.14 -12.89
N ALA A 113 14.38 7.60 -12.10
CA ALA A 113 15.74 8.11 -12.03
C ALA A 113 16.45 8.01 -13.39
N ALA A 114 16.33 6.87 -14.08
CA ALA A 114 16.93 6.66 -15.39
C ALA A 114 16.32 7.61 -16.44
N TYR A 115 15.00 7.77 -16.41
CA TYR A 115 14.28 8.66 -17.31
C TYR A 115 14.62 10.14 -17.09
N ASN A 116 14.68 10.59 -15.83
CA ASN A 116 15.12 11.95 -15.49
C ASN A 116 16.57 12.22 -15.89
N ASN A 117 17.43 11.20 -15.87
CA ASN A 117 18.81 11.28 -16.37
C ASN A 117 18.91 11.10 -17.91
N GLY A 118 17.80 10.96 -18.62
CA GLY A 118 17.77 10.82 -20.09
C GLY A 118 18.38 9.51 -20.60
N LEU A 119 18.37 8.45 -19.80
CA LEU A 119 18.81 7.12 -20.19
C LEU A 119 17.73 6.41 -21.00
N SER A 120 18.14 5.57 -21.96
CA SER A 120 17.22 4.72 -22.71
C SER A 120 16.60 3.63 -21.82
N VAL A 121 15.52 3.00 -22.28
CA VAL A 121 14.93 1.82 -21.61
C VAL A 121 15.99 0.72 -21.39
N GLN A 122 16.84 0.47 -22.39
CA GLN A 122 17.87 -0.57 -22.31
C GLN A 122 18.96 -0.23 -21.30
N ASP A 123 19.32 1.05 -21.17
CA ASP A 123 20.28 1.50 -20.16
C ASP A 123 19.66 1.44 -18.76
N ALA A 124 18.39 1.82 -18.62
CA ALA A 124 17.65 1.72 -17.35
C ALA A 124 17.60 0.29 -16.83
N LEU A 125 17.36 -0.69 -17.72
CA LEU A 125 17.32 -2.11 -17.35
C LEU A 125 18.61 -2.61 -16.71
N ARG A 126 19.76 -2.02 -17.05
CA ARG A 126 21.05 -2.37 -16.45
C ARG A 126 21.14 -2.02 -14.97
N PHE A 127 20.24 -1.19 -14.44
CA PHE A 127 20.22 -0.80 -13.03
C PHE A 127 19.31 -1.70 -12.17
N TYR A 128 18.54 -2.63 -12.75
CA TYR A 128 17.78 -3.62 -12.00
C TYR A 128 18.68 -4.83 -11.68
N ASN A 129 19.53 -4.67 -10.66
CA ASN A 129 20.45 -5.71 -10.22
C ASN A 129 20.90 -5.51 -8.75
N ALA A 130 21.44 -6.57 -8.15
CA ALA A 130 21.98 -6.56 -6.79
C ALA A 130 22.94 -5.41 -6.44
N ASN A 131 23.84 -5.00 -7.34
CA ASN A 131 24.80 -3.93 -7.07
C ASN A 131 24.12 -2.56 -6.94
N THR A 132 23.12 -2.27 -7.77
CA THR A 132 22.27 -1.08 -7.60
C THR A 132 21.51 -1.17 -6.29
N TYR A 133 20.87 -2.32 -6.01
CA TYR A 133 20.05 -2.53 -4.82
C TYR A 133 20.87 -2.34 -3.53
N GLN A 134 22.10 -2.86 -3.50
CA GLN A 134 23.02 -2.70 -2.37
C GLN A 134 23.38 -1.22 -2.14
N LYS A 135 23.74 -0.49 -3.21
CA LYS A 135 24.13 0.92 -3.10
C LYS A 135 22.96 1.83 -2.76
N ALA A 136 21.74 1.46 -3.18
CA ALA A 136 20.51 2.17 -2.87
C ALA A 136 19.89 1.79 -1.50
N GLY A 137 20.50 0.83 -0.77
CA GLY A 137 20.02 0.39 0.55
C GLY A 137 18.77 -0.50 0.51
N TYR A 138 18.41 -1.08 -0.64
CA TYR A 138 17.20 -1.88 -0.80
C TYR A 138 17.20 -3.14 0.09
N PHE A 139 18.37 -3.71 0.36
CA PHE A 139 18.54 -4.88 1.23
C PHE A 139 18.42 -4.58 2.73
N ASP A 140 18.41 -3.30 3.12
CA ASP A 140 18.38 -2.88 4.52
C ASP A 140 16.98 -2.45 4.98
N MET A 141 15.97 -2.61 4.11
CA MET A 141 14.61 -2.10 4.33
C MET A 141 13.77 -2.93 5.31
N TRP A 142 14.17 -4.17 5.63
CA TRP A 142 13.43 -5.03 6.56
C TRP A 142 13.27 -4.41 7.95
N GLY A 143 14.39 -4.07 8.60
CA GLY A 143 14.42 -3.53 9.96
C GLY A 143 13.57 -2.25 10.10
N PRO A 144 13.78 -1.22 9.26
CA PRO A 144 12.94 -0.02 9.23
C PRO A 144 11.45 -0.33 8.99
N SER A 145 11.12 -1.23 8.06
CA SER A 145 9.72 -1.56 7.76
C SER A 145 9.01 -2.27 8.92
N VAL A 146 9.69 -3.21 9.58
CA VAL A 146 9.15 -3.89 10.78
C VAL A 146 8.95 -2.90 11.92
N ARG A 147 9.92 -2.01 12.17
CA ARG A 147 9.77 -0.97 13.20
C ARG A 147 8.63 0.00 12.88
N GLY A 148 8.55 0.45 11.63
CA GLY A 148 7.53 1.40 11.19
C GLY A 148 6.12 0.86 11.42
N ILE A 149 5.81 -0.33 10.89
CA ILE A 149 4.47 -0.92 11.07
C ILE A 149 4.18 -1.24 12.54
N ALA A 150 5.16 -1.70 13.32
CA ALA A 150 4.95 -2.00 14.75
C ALA A 150 4.65 -0.72 15.55
N GLN A 151 5.44 0.34 15.36
CA GLN A 151 5.26 1.63 16.04
C GLN A 151 3.93 2.28 15.66
N GLU A 152 3.56 2.22 14.38
CA GLU A 152 2.29 2.72 13.88
C GLU A 152 1.12 2.04 14.60
N PHE A 153 1.10 0.71 14.67
CA PHE A 153 0.02 -0.03 15.34
C PHE A 153 0.04 0.14 16.87
N GLU A 154 1.22 0.21 17.49
CA GLU A 154 1.38 0.47 18.93
C GLU A 154 0.83 1.83 19.34
N ALA A 155 0.98 2.86 18.50
CA ALA A 155 0.43 4.20 18.73
C ALA A 155 -1.11 4.21 18.87
N TYR A 156 -1.78 3.20 18.33
CA TYR A 156 -3.24 3.00 18.44
C TYR A 156 -3.63 1.83 19.35
N GLY A 157 -2.69 1.32 20.16
CA GLY A 157 -2.95 0.31 21.19
C GLY A 157 -3.06 -1.12 20.67
N PHE A 158 -2.50 -1.41 19.49
CA PHE A 158 -2.43 -2.76 18.94
C PHE A 158 -1.08 -3.42 19.23
N ASN A 159 -1.06 -4.73 19.42
CA ASN A 159 0.17 -5.52 19.51
C ASN A 159 0.23 -6.54 18.37
N ILE A 160 0.86 -6.16 17.27
CA ILE A 160 0.92 -6.97 16.04
C ILE A 160 2.27 -7.67 15.84
N GLY A 161 3.17 -7.65 16.83
CA GLY A 161 4.52 -8.17 16.68
C GLY A 161 4.57 -9.64 16.29
N ARG A 162 3.67 -10.45 16.87
CA ARG A 162 3.54 -11.88 16.54
C ARG A 162 3.01 -12.09 15.12
N GLN A 163 2.09 -11.24 14.68
CA GLN A 163 1.44 -11.28 13.38
C GLN A 163 2.47 -11.00 12.29
N ILE A 164 3.31 -9.96 12.45
CA ILE A 164 4.40 -9.65 11.52
C ILE A 164 5.33 -10.87 11.30
N ILE A 165 5.73 -11.53 12.40
CA ILE A 165 6.55 -12.75 12.33
C ILE A 165 5.80 -13.85 11.56
N ASN A 166 4.54 -14.09 11.89
CA ASN A 166 3.75 -15.14 11.23
C ASN A 166 3.55 -14.88 9.73
N TRP A 167 3.26 -13.63 9.34
CA TRP A 167 3.06 -13.24 7.95
C TRP A 167 4.33 -13.45 7.11
N SER A 168 5.51 -13.25 7.69
CA SER A 168 6.80 -13.39 7.00
C SER A 168 7.28 -14.84 6.76
N ARG A 169 6.62 -15.86 7.33
CA ARG A 169 7.17 -17.24 7.35
C ARG A 169 7.06 -18.02 6.04
N THR A 170 6.11 -17.67 5.17
CA THR A 170 5.77 -18.53 4.01
C THR A 170 5.97 -17.84 2.67
N SER A 171 5.62 -16.56 2.58
CA SER A 171 5.70 -15.78 1.35
C SER A 171 5.68 -14.30 1.68
N ALA A 172 6.00 -13.44 0.71
CA ALA A 172 5.74 -12.03 0.85
C ALA A 172 4.24 -11.82 1.15
N PHE A 173 3.93 -11.14 2.25
CA PHE A 173 2.56 -10.90 2.71
C PHE A 173 1.94 -9.64 2.11
N MET A 174 2.65 -9.00 1.20
CA MET A 174 2.25 -7.77 0.53
C MET A 174 2.30 -7.96 -0.99
N TYR A 175 1.33 -7.37 -1.69
CA TYR A 175 1.30 -7.23 -3.15
C TYR A 175 1.97 -5.94 -3.64
N SER A 176 2.04 -4.93 -2.78
CA SER A 176 2.69 -3.62 -3.01
C SER A 176 3.14 -3.06 -1.65
N ILE A 177 3.47 -1.78 -1.51
CA ILE A 177 3.84 -1.22 -0.20
C ILE A 177 2.65 -1.08 0.77
N ASN A 178 1.42 -1.01 0.26
CA ASN A 178 0.21 -0.76 1.06
C ASN A 178 -0.94 -1.72 0.71
N HIS A 179 -0.71 -2.74 -0.11
CA HIS A 179 -1.68 -3.80 -0.41
C HIS A 179 -1.29 -5.11 0.28
N PRO A 180 -1.66 -5.32 1.55
CA PRO A 180 -1.46 -6.59 2.22
C PRO A 180 -2.34 -7.69 1.60
N LYS A 181 -1.91 -8.95 1.77
CA LYS A 181 -2.77 -10.12 1.56
C LYS A 181 -3.89 -10.16 2.59
N ILE A 182 -5.03 -10.74 2.22
CA ILE A 182 -6.24 -10.74 3.04
C ILE A 182 -6.05 -11.32 4.45
N ASN A 183 -5.14 -12.30 4.62
CA ASN A 183 -4.85 -12.87 5.93
C ASN A 183 -4.29 -11.84 6.92
N CYS A 184 -3.56 -10.82 6.45
CA CYS A 184 -3.06 -9.76 7.33
C CYS A 184 -4.21 -8.90 7.84
N LEU A 185 -5.13 -8.51 6.95
CA LEU A 185 -6.33 -7.74 7.33
C LEU A 185 -7.24 -8.56 8.26
N PHE A 186 -7.32 -9.87 8.06
CA PHE A 186 -8.06 -10.77 8.93
C PHE A 186 -7.47 -10.82 10.35
N ASP A 187 -6.15 -10.94 10.48
CA ASP A 187 -5.48 -10.90 11.77
C ASP A 187 -5.64 -9.53 12.45
N ILE A 188 -5.53 -8.42 11.71
CA ILE A 188 -5.79 -7.08 12.24
C ILE A 188 -7.24 -6.92 12.72
N ALA A 189 -8.22 -7.42 11.97
CA ALA A 189 -9.61 -7.39 12.38
C ALA A 189 -9.83 -8.17 13.69
N ARG A 190 -9.12 -9.29 13.91
CA ARG A 190 -9.16 -10.04 15.17
C ARG A 190 -8.57 -9.24 16.34
N GLU A 191 -7.39 -8.66 16.15
CA GLU A 191 -6.75 -7.82 17.17
C GLU A 191 -7.62 -6.61 17.51
N PHE A 192 -8.29 -6.03 16.51
CA PHE A 192 -9.24 -4.94 16.72
C PHE A 192 -10.42 -5.37 17.59
N LEU A 193 -11.10 -6.47 17.25
CA LEU A 193 -12.24 -6.97 18.03
C LEU A 193 -11.83 -7.27 19.48
N GLN A 194 -10.65 -7.87 19.68
CA GLN A 194 -10.09 -8.09 21.00
C GLN A 194 -9.86 -6.77 21.75
N LYS A 195 -9.24 -5.77 21.12
CA LYS A 195 -9.01 -4.43 21.69
C LYS A 195 -10.32 -3.79 22.16
N ILE A 196 -11.40 -3.91 21.39
CA ILE A 196 -12.69 -3.30 21.73
C ILE A 196 -13.59 -4.19 22.60
N CYS A 197 -13.05 -5.30 23.13
CA CYS A 197 -13.76 -6.27 23.97
C CYS A 197 -14.99 -6.90 23.29
N VAL A 198 -14.94 -7.07 21.97
CA VAL A 198 -15.97 -7.78 21.19
C VAL A 198 -15.46 -9.18 20.88
N ALA A 199 -16.26 -10.20 21.18
CA ALA A 199 -15.91 -11.58 20.89
C ALA A 199 -15.86 -11.82 19.37
N ALA A 200 -14.71 -12.24 18.88
CA ALA A 200 -14.56 -12.65 17.49
C ALA A 200 -15.07 -14.09 17.30
N TYR A 201 -15.86 -14.31 16.26
CA TYR A 201 -16.28 -15.65 15.85
C TYR A 201 -15.07 -16.48 15.43
N SER A 202 -14.99 -17.71 15.95
CA SER A 202 -13.90 -18.62 15.62
C SER A 202 -14.14 -19.26 14.25
N THR A 203 -13.43 -18.79 13.23
CA THR A 203 -13.45 -19.34 11.89
C THR A 203 -12.04 -19.39 11.27
N GLN A 204 -11.87 -20.27 10.30
CA GLN A 204 -10.71 -20.33 9.40
C GLN A 204 -11.04 -19.81 8.00
N CYS A 205 -12.30 -19.50 7.72
CA CYS A 205 -12.70 -18.91 6.45
C CYS A 205 -12.09 -17.51 6.34
N LEU A 206 -11.57 -17.20 5.15
CA LEU A 206 -11.14 -15.86 4.78
C LEU A 206 -12.13 -15.29 3.77
N PRO A 207 -12.43 -13.99 3.81
CA PRO A 207 -13.15 -13.35 2.72
C PRO A 207 -12.29 -13.31 1.44
N SER A 208 -12.91 -12.96 0.33
CA SER A 208 -12.19 -12.74 -0.94
C SER A 208 -11.09 -11.70 -0.77
N ASP A 209 -9.93 -11.93 -1.38
CA ASP A 209 -8.83 -10.98 -1.39
C ASP A 209 -9.09 -9.87 -2.41
N ASN A 210 -9.71 -8.78 -1.97
CA ASN A 210 -10.03 -7.63 -2.82
C ASN A 210 -8.77 -6.94 -3.37
N LEU A 211 -7.64 -6.98 -2.65
CA LEU A 211 -6.42 -6.31 -3.05
C LEU A 211 -5.63 -7.10 -4.09
N ALA A 212 -5.86 -8.41 -4.17
CA ALA A 212 -5.33 -9.26 -5.22
C ALA A 212 -5.82 -8.87 -6.63
N THR A 213 -6.93 -8.12 -6.77
CA THR A 213 -7.38 -7.60 -8.08
C THR A 213 -6.56 -6.40 -8.54
N GLY A 214 -5.91 -5.71 -7.60
CA GLY A 214 -5.07 -4.54 -7.86
C GLY A 214 -3.78 -4.85 -8.62
N ALA A 215 -2.96 -3.81 -8.80
CA ALA A 215 -1.61 -3.96 -9.32
C ALA A 215 -0.73 -4.73 -8.32
N ILE A 216 0.08 -5.67 -8.81
CA ILE A 216 1.07 -6.39 -8.00
C ILE A 216 2.46 -5.99 -8.49
N PHE A 217 3.26 -5.47 -7.56
CA PHE A 217 4.67 -5.19 -7.77
C PHE A 217 5.48 -6.41 -7.30
N PRO A 218 6.37 -6.99 -8.14
CA PRO A 218 7.09 -8.18 -7.75
C PRO A 218 8.17 -7.86 -6.71
N VAL A 219 8.50 -8.87 -5.90
CA VAL A 219 9.75 -8.86 -5.12
C VAL A 219 10.86 -9.25 -6.09
N TYR A 220 11.80 -8.34 -6.36
CA TYR A 220 12.93 -8.67 -7.24
C TYR A 220 13.75 -9.82 -6.68
N THR A 221 14.28 -10.67 -7.56
CA THR A 221 14.93 -11.94 -7.19
C THR A 221 15.97 -11.78 -6.10
N GLU A 222 16.85 -10.80 -6.20
CA GLU A 222 17.95 -10.60 -5.25
C GLU A 222 17.46 -10.11 -3.89
N ILE A 223 16.35 -9.35 -3.86
CA ILE A 223 15.68 -8.95 -2.61
C ILE A 223 14.97 -10.16 -2.00
N ALA A 224 14.34 -10.99 -2.83
CA ALA A 224 13.62 -12.17 -2.41
C ALA A 224 14.56 -13.22 -1.80
N GLU A 225 15.74 -13.43 -2.40
CA GLU A 225 16.81 -14.26 -1.86
C GLU A 225 17.26 -13.78 -0.48
N ARG A 226 17.42 -12.45 -0.31
CA ARG A 226 17.81 -11.85 0.98
C ARG A 226 16.78 -12.07 2.08
N TYR A 227 15.49 -12.07 1.74
CA TYR A 227 14.39 -12.19 2.71
C TYR A 227 13.75 -13.58 2.76
N GLY A 228 14.23 -14.55 1.98
CA GLY A 228 13.72 -15.92 1.98
C GLY A 228 12.30 -16.05 1.41
N VAL A 229 11.94 -15.23 0.43
CA VAL A 229 10.62 -15.28 -0.26
C VAL A 229 10.78 -15.57 -1.76
N LYS A 230 9.68 -15.80 -2.47
CA LYS A 230 9.71 -15.98 -3.93
C LYS A 230 10.00 -14.65 -4.62
N GLY A 231 10.99 -14.65 -5.51
CA GLY A 231 11.31 -13.52 -6.38
C GLY A 231 10.72 -13.64 -7.79
N ASP A 232 10.53 -12.50 -8.45
CA ASP A 232 10.04 -12.40 -9.82
C ASP A 232 10.40 -11.02 -10.41
N TYR A 233 10.20 -10.87 -11.72
CA TYR A 233 10.28 -9.61 -12.46
C TYR A 233 9.03 -9.38 -13.31
N THR A 234 7.92 -10.04 -12.96
CA THR A 234 6.61 -9.88 -13.58
C THR A 234 5.64 -9.09 -12.69
N PHE A 235 5.05 -8.05 -13.28
CA PHE A 235 4.11 -7.14 -12.66
C PHE A 235 2.70 -7.52 -13.08
N LYS A 236 1.75 -7.55 -12.14
CA LYS A 236 0.33 -7.76 -12.48
C LYS A 236 -0.34 -6.42 -12.69
N ILE A 237 -1.04 -6.27 -13.82
CA ILE A 237 -1.77 -5.05 -14.17
C ILE A 237 -3.08 -4.96 -13.35
N PHE A 238 -3.44 -3.75 -12.92
CA PHE A 238 -4.67 -3.48 -12.19
C PHE A 238 -5.91 -3.98 -12.96
N ASN A 239 -6.80 -4.72 -12.28
CA ASN A 239 -8.04 -5.28 -12.82
C ASN A 239 -7.88 -6.14 -14.10
N LYS A 240 -6.68 -6.65 -14.37
CA LYS A 240 -6.43 -7.58 -15.47
C LYS A 240 -5.76 -8.85 -14.96
N TYR A 241 -6.08 -9.98 -15.59
CA TYR A 241 -5.37 -11.24 -15.41
C TYR A 241 -4.19 -11.33 -16.39
N GLU A 242 -3.37 -10.28 -16.41
CA GLU A 242 -2.26 -10.10 -17.32
C GLU A 242 -0.99 -9.78 -16.53
N LEU A 243 0.11 -10.38 -16.95
CA LEU A 243 1.44 -10.12 -16.41
C LEU A 243 2.27 -9.34 -17.44
N MET A 244 3.04 -8.38 -16.94
CA MET A 244 3.98 -7.57 -17.70
C MET A 244 5.38 -7.83 -17.17
N ASN A 245 6.35 -8.18 -18.02
CA ASN A 245 7.73 -8.33 -17.56
C ASN A 245 8.39 -6.95 -17.33
N LEU A 246 9.57 -6.95 -16.71
CA LEU A 246 10.31 -5.73 -16.39
C LEU A 246 10.58 -4.83 -17.60
N GLU A 247 11.02 -5.37 -18.73
CA GLU A 247 11.28 -4.56 -19.92
C GLU A 247 10.00 -3.87 -20.43
N SER A 248 8.90 -4.62 -20.52
CA SER A 248 7.61 -4.08 -20.92
C SER A 248 7.12 -3.02 -19.92
N TYR A 249 7.32 -3.23 -18.63
CA TYR A 249 6.95 -2.28 -17.58
C TYR A 249 7.74 -0.98 -17.68
N VAL A 250 9.07 -1.04 -17.80
CA VAL A 250 9.91 0.17 -17.93
C VAL A 250 9.56 0.92 -19.21
N ARG A 251 9.39 0.22 -20.33
CA ARG A 251 9.01 0.81 -21.61
C ARG A 251 7.66 1.52 -21.55
N ALA A 252 6.65 0.86 -20.99
CA ALA A 252 5.31 1.44 -20.90
C ALA A 252 5.26 2.57 -19.85
N SER A 253 6.06 2.49 -18.79
CA SER A 253 6.24 3.60 -17.84
C SER A 253 6.84 4.83 -18.52
N TYR A 254 7.90 4.67 -19.33
CA TYR A 254 8.49 5.76 -20.10
C TYR A 254 7.48 6.42 -21.04
N ALA A 255 6.66 5.63 -21.74
CA ALA A 255 5.60 6.16 -22.59
C ALA A 255 4.58 6.98 -21.77
N SER A 256 4.13 6.45 -20.62
CA SER A 256 3.27 7.19 -19.70
C SER A 256 3.91 8.48 -19.19
N TYR A 257 5.23 8.49 -18.98
CA TYR A 257 5.98 9.67 -18.56
C TYR A 257 6.05 10.73 -19.64
N ASP A 258 6.29 10.34 -20.90
CA ASP A 258 6.29 11.25 -22.04
C ASP A 258 4.90 11.89 -22.26
N GLU A 259 3.83 11.10 -22.10
CA GLU A 259 2.44 11.59 -22.23
C GLU A 259 2.03 12.57 -21.12
N GLN A 260 2.51 12.34 -19.89
CA GLN A 260 2.12 13.12 -18.71
C GLN A 260 3.10 14.25 -18.37
N LYS A 261 4.29 14.29 -18.99
CA LYS A 261 5.22 15.40 -18.82
C LYS A 261 4.71 16.64 -19.55
N ILE A 262 4.12 17.55 -18.79
CA ILE A 262 3.84 18.89 -19.26
C ILE A 262 5.13 19.72 -19.18
N HIS A 263 5.61 20.24 -20.31
CA HIS A 263 6.68 21.26 -20.41
C HIS A 263 8.12 20.91 -19.95
N HIS A 264 8.71 19.79 -20.40
CA HIS A 264 10.15 19.48 -20.21
C HIS A 264 10.67 19.46 -18.75
N ARG A 265 9.79 19.36 -17.74
CA ARG A 265 10.17 19.35 -16.32
C ARG A 265 10.44 17.93 -15.81
N LEU A 266 11.24 17.83 -14.74
CA LEU A 266 11.59 16.57 -14.09
C LEU A 266 10.38 15.98 -13.34
N ILE A 267 10.27 14.66 -13.34
CA ILE A 267 9.33 13.94 -12.47
C ILE A 267 9.87 13.96 -11.05
N ASN A 268 9.02 14.27 -10.07
CA ASN A 268 9.41 14.29 -8.66
C ASN A 268 8.79 13.10 -7.92
N VAL A 269 9.62 12.31 -7.23
CA VAL A 269 9.10 11.32 -6.28
C VAL A 269 8.56 12.03 -5.04
N THR A 270 7.58 11.44 -4.35
CA THR A 270 7.09 12.00 -3.08
C THR A 270 8.18 11.97 -2.01
N GLU A 271 8.08 12.88 -1.03
CA GLU A 271 9.14 13.17 -0.04
C GLU A 271 9.67 11.91 0.68
N GLU A 272 8.78 10.99 1.02
CA GLU A 272 9.12 9.72 1.68
C GLU A 272 10.06 8.80 0.87
N PHE A 273 10.11 8.95 -0.46
CA PHE A 273 11.00 8.17 -1.34
C PHE A 273 12.25 8.95 -1.75
N LEU A 274 12.33 10.24 -1.45
CA LEU A 274 13.41 11.11 -1.93
C LEU A 274 14.82 10.63 -1.52
N PRO A 275 15.06 10.13 -0.29
CA PRO A 275 16.39 9.58 0.07
C PRO A 275 16.81 8.42 -0.83
N ARG A 276 15.89 7.49 -1.13
CA ARG A 276 16.15 6.34 -2.01
C ARG A 276 16.32 6.78 -3.46
N TYR A 277 15.49 7.70 -3.93
CA TYR A 277 15.62 8.28 -5.26
C TYR A 277 16.98 8.95 -5.47
N ASN A 278 17.44 9.76 -4.51
CA ASN A 278 18.75 10.40 -4.60
C ASN A 278 19.88 9.37 -4.64
N ALA A 279 19.80 8.32 -3.82
CA ALA A 279 20.78 7.23 -3.83
C ALA A 279 20.83 6.54 -5.20
N VAL A 280 19.68 6.16 -5.78
CA VAL A 280 19.60 5.53 -7.11
C VAL A 280 20.08 6.48 -8.21
N SER A 281 19.58 7.72 -8.23
CA SER A 281 19.93 8.73 -9.24
C SER A 281 21.43 9.04 -9.25
N SER A 282 22.09 9.03 -8.09
CA SER A 282 23.54 9.24 -7.99
C SER A 282 24.38 8.17 -8.70
N LEU A 283 23.81 6.99 -8.96
CA LEU A 283 24.47 5.90 -9.69
C LEU A 283 24.36 6.06 -11.21
N MET A 284 23.52 6.98 -11.68
CA MET A 284 23.13 7.15 -13.09
C MET A 284 23.76 8.40 -13.71
N THR A 285 25.04 8.67 -13.40
CA THR A 285 25.76 9.77 -14.04
C THR A 285 25.91 9.53 -15.54
N LYS A 286 25.56 10.51 -16.36
CA LYS A 286 26.09 10.59 -17.73
C LYS A 286 27.60 10.68 -17.62
N GLY A 287 28.31 9.70 -18.19
CA GLY A 287 29.75 9.81 -18.44
C GLY A 287 30.06 10.96 -19.38
#